data_AF-A0A800DJV4-F1
#
_entry.id   AF-A0A800DJV4-F1
#
_cell.length_a   1.000
_cell.length_b   1.000
_cell.length_c   1.000
_cell.angle_alpha   90.00
_cell.angle_beta   90.00
_cell.angle_gamma   90.00
#
_symmetry.space_group_name_H-M   'P 1'
#
loop_
_entity.id
_entity.type
_entity.pdbx_description
1 polymer ?
#
loop_
_entity_poly.entity_id
_entity_poly.type
_entity_poly.pdbx_seq_one_letter_code
_entity_poly.pdbx_strand_id
1 'polypeptide(L)'
;YRVMALADIVDALLGAKTLPDRAVGLSIDDAFLSVYTEAWPRLKKAGFPFTLFVATGAVDHKQSGYMNWDQIREMVRAGVAIGSQTETHLHMPDADDTRNRGELERSNKRFEEELGQRPSLIAYPYGESSLAVHTVVKEARFAAAFGQHSGAIGSGGNIFDLPRFAMNESYGGLPRFKLTANALPLPVIDITPADPMIGANNPPAMGFTITGPVKGLNRLSCFSSHDGRARLERLGQRRIEIRVKKAFPKGRTRVNCTLPVGDGRWYWFGRQFYRPK
;
A
#
# COMPACT_ATOMS: atom_id res chain seq x y z
N TYR A 1 4.50 15.20 -13.89
CA TYR A 1 4.47 13.86 -13.30
C TYR A 1 4.54 12.86 -14.41
N ARG A 2 5.17 11.70 -14.18
CA ARG A 2 5.20 10.60 -15.14
C ARG A 2 4.30 9.49 -14.60
N VAL A 3 3.06 9.44 -15.08
CA VAL A 3 2.13 8.39 -14.68
C VAL A 3 2.57 7.10 -15.36
N MET A 4 2.73 6.03 -14.58
CA MET A 4 3.23 4.73 -15.04
C MET A 4 2.27 3.63 -14.61
N ALA A 5 2.23 2.54 -15.39
CA ALA A 5 1.50 1.35 -14.95
C ALA A 5 2.12 0.84 -13.64
N LEU A 6 1.28 0.40 -12.71
CA LEU A 6 1.75 -0.03 -11.41
C LEU A 6 2.66 -1.27 -11.51
N ALA A 7 2.40 -2.15 -12.48
CA ALA A 7 3.26 -3.30 -12.78
C ALA A 7 4.67 -2.86 -13.20
N ASP A 8 4.81 -1.86 -14.09
CA ASP A 8 6.13 -1.35 -14.51
C ASP A 8 6.92 -0.76 -13.32
N ILE A 9 6.22 -0.13 -12.37
CA ILE A 9 6.83 0.38 -11.14
C ILE A 9 7.34 -0.79 -10.30
N VAL A 10 6.55 -1.84 -10.13
CA VAL A 10 6.93 -3.06 -9.39
C VAL A 10 8.13 -3.75 -10.06
N ASP A 11 8.11 -3.92 -11.38
CA ASP A 11 9.19 -4.54 -12.14
C ASP A 11 10.49 -3.74 -12.03
N ALA A 12 10.40 -2.41 -12.04
CA ALA A 12 11.58 -1.56 -11.82
C ALA A 12 12.16 -1.77 -10.42
N LEU A 13 11.33 -1.89 -9.38
CA LEU A 13 11.79 -2.14 -8.01
C LEU A 13 12.43 -3.52 -7.86
N LEU A 14 11.81 -4.55 -8.41
CA LEU A 14 12.32 -5.93 -8.39
C LEU A 14 13.63 -6.06 -9.17
N GLY A 15 13.76 -5.36 -10.30
CA GLY A 15 14.96 -5.34 -11.12
C GLY A 15 16.04 -4.36 -10.67
N ALA A 16 15.88 -3.70 -9.51
CA ALA A 16 16.76 -2.65 -9.01
C ALA A 16 17.02 -1.51 -10.02
N LYS A 17 16.04 -1.22 -10.87
CA LYS A 17 16.07 -0.12 -11.85
C LYS A 17 15.60 1.18 -11.22
N THR A 18 16.16 2.29 -11.68
CA THR A 18 15.73 3.63 -11.25
C THR A 18 14.42 4.02 -11.92
N LEU A 19 13.47 4.50 -11.13
CA LEU A 19 12.27 5.16 -11.64
C LEU A 19 12.59 6.61 -12.07
N PRO A 20 11.90 7.17 -13.08
CA PRO A 20 12.04 8.56 -13.43
C PRO A 20 11.58 9.48 -12.28
N ASP A 21 12.14 10.70 -12.21
CA ASP A 21 11.68 11.67 -11.20
C ASP A 21 10.17 11.95 -11.37
N ARG A 22 9.47 12.08 -10.23
CA ARG A 22 8.01 12.27 -10.16
C ARG A 22 7.22 11.19 -10.90
N ALA A 23 7.70 9.94 -10.84
CA ALA A 23 6.91 8.76 -11.19
C ALA A 23 5.70 8.63 -10.26
N VAL A 24 4.52 8.36 -10.81
CA VAL A 24 3.27 8.18 -10.06
C VAL A 24 2.55 6.95 -10.58
N GLY A 25 2.26 5.99 -9.70
CA GLY A 25 1.33 4.89 -9.97
C GLY A 25 -0.05 5.24 -9.46
N LEU A 26 -1.08 4.95 -10.26
CA LEU A 26 -2.48 5.11 -9.85
C LEU A 26 -3.06 3.74 -9.55
N SER A 27 -3.58 3.57 -8.33
CA SER A 27 -4.38 2.41 -7.95
C SER A 27 -5.72 2.86 -7.41
N ILE A 28 -6.77 2.13 -7.74
CA ILE A 28 -8.10 2.32 -7.19
C ILE A 28 -8.50 1.00 -6.55
N ASP A 29 -8.92 1.06 -5.29
CA ASP A 29 -9.42 -0.10 -4.56
C ASP A 29 -10.94 -0.13 -4.66
N ASP A 30 -11.48 -1.32 -4.52
CA ASP A 30 -12.88 -1.64 -4.57
C ASP A 30 -13.51 -1.36 -5.95
N ALA A 31 -14.21 -2.35 -6.47
CA ALA A 31 -14.85 -2.29 -7.79
C ALA A 31 -16.14 -1.42 -7.77
N PHE A 32 -16.11 -0.24 -7.15
CA PHE A 32 -17.24 0.67 -7.14
C PHE A 32 -17.62 1.12 -8.55
N LEU A 33 -18.93 1.25 -8.80
CA LEU A 33 -19.48 1.66 -10.09
C LEU A 33 -18.97 3.04 -10.55
N SER A 34 -18.66 3.93 -9.61
CA SER A 34 -18.08 5.24 -9.90
C SER A 34 -16.72 5.16 -10.60
N VAL A 35 -15.99 4.05 -10.46
CA VAL A 35 -14.75 3.85 -11.22
C VAL A 35 -15.07 3.73 -12.71
N TYR A 36 -16.09 2.97 -13.07
CA TYR A 36 -16.52 2.78 -14.46
C TYR A 36 -17.17 4.04 -15.03
N THR A 37 -18.07 4.69 -14.28
CA THR A 37 -18.86 5.81 -14.80
C THR A 37 -18.11 7.15 -14.77
N GLU A 38 -17.21 7.36 -13.79
CA GLU A 38 -16.54 8.65 -13.60
C GLU A 38 -15.02 8.57 -13.80
N ALA A 39 -14.34 7.68 -13.09
CA ALA A 39 -12.87 7.69 -13.05
C ALA A 39 -12.27 7.23 -14.38
N TRP A 40 -12.72 6.10 -14.91
CA TRP A 40 -12.15 5.46 -16.09
C TRP A 40 -12.25 6.32 -17.36
N PRO A 41 -13.40 6.96 -17.69
CA PRO A 41 -13.47 7.86 -18.85
C PRO A 41 -12.48 9.03 -18.75
N ARG A 42 -12.29 9.59 -17.55
CA ARG A 42 -11.36 10.71 -17.31
C ARG A 42 -9.90 10.28 -17.42
N LEU A 43 -9.54 9.14 -16.81
CA LEU A 43 -8.19 8.58 -16.87
C LEU A 43 -7.83 8.14 -18.30
N LYS A 44 -8.77 7.53 -19.01
CA LYS A 44 -8.65 7.17 -20.43
C LYS A 44 -8.41 8.41 -21.30
N LYS A 45 -9.20 9.47 -21.13
CA LYS A 45 -9.02 10.75 -21.85
C LYS A 45 -7.65 11.39 -21.55
N ALA A 46 -7.14 11.22 -20.33
CA ALA A 46 -5.82 11.73 -19.94
C ALA A 46 -4.65 10.83 -20.38
N GLY A 47 -4.92 9.62 -20.91
CA GLY A 47 -3.88 8.64 -21.25
C GLY A 47 -3.16 8.10 -20.01
N PHE A 48 -3.81 8.09 -18.85
CA PHE A 48 -3.20 7.68 -17.59
C PHE A 48 -3.53 6.23 -17.26
N PRO A 49 -2.51 5.35 -17.16
CA PRO A 49 -2.73 3.98 -16.70
C PRO A 49 -3.09 3.98 -15.21
N PHE A 50 -3.90 3.00 -14.82
CA PHE A 50 -4.19 2.69 -13.43
C PHE A 50 -4.45 1.20 -13.25
N THR A 51 -4.35 0.74 -12.00
CA THR A 51 -4.72 -0.61 -11.60
C THR A 51 -5.97 -0.55 -10.72
N LEU A 52 -7.00 -1.33 -11.08
CA LEU A 52 -8.18 -1.54 -10.24
C LEU A 52 -8.01 -2.82 -9.42
N PHE A 53 -8.00 -2.70 -8.09
CA PHE A 53 -8.02 -3.85 -7.19
C PHE A 53 -9.48 -4.28 -6.93
N VAL A 54 -9.78 -5.55 -7.16
CA VAL A 54 -11.16 -6.08 -7.14
C VAL A 54 -11.31 -7.13 -6.05
N ALA A 55 -12.28 -6.92 -5.15
CA ALA A 55 -12.80 -7.97 -4.29
C ALA A 55 -13.89 -8.74 -5.05
N THR A 56 -13.62 -9.99 -5.42
CA THR A 56 -14.47 -10.71 -6.40
C THR A 56 -15.88 -10.99 -5.88
N GLY A 57 -16.02 -11.26 -4.58
CA GLY A 57 -17.31 -11.55 -3.95
C GLY A 57 -18.28 -10.37 -3.98
N ALA A 58 -17.81 -9.12 -3.88
CA ALA A 58 -18.67 -7.95 -3.98
C ALA A 58 -19.32 -7.83 -5.38
N VAL A 59 -18.54 -8.16 -6.42
CA VAL A 59 -19.00 -8.18 -7.82
C VAL A 59 -19.96 -9.34 -8.07
N ASP A 60 -19.61 -10.55 -7.63
CA ASP A 60 -20.44 -11.75 -7.81
C ASP A 60 -21.80 -11.65 -7.09
N HIS A 61 -21.82 -11.09 -5.88
CA HIS A 61 -23.05 -10.86 -5.12
C HIS A 61 -23.86 -9.66 -5.60
N LYS A 62 -23.42 -8.96 -6.66
CA LYS A 62 -24.07 -7.77 -7.22
C LYS A 62 -24.34 -6.72 -6.13
N GLN A 63 -23.33 -6.49 -5.28
CA GLN A 63 -23.46 -5.54 -4.18
C GLN A 63 -23.81 -4.15 -4.73
N SER A 64 -24.79 -3.49 -4.11
CA SER A 64 -25.25 -2.18 -4.58
C SER A 64 -24.11 -1.17 -4.61
N GLY A 65 -24.00 -0.43 -5.71
CA GLY A 65 -22.91 0.54 -5.93
C GLY A 65 -21.61 -0.06 -6.47
N TYR A 66 -21.53 -1.37 -6.72
CA TYR A 66 -20.38 -2.00 -7.37
C TYR A 66 -20.62 -2.24 -8.86
N MET A 67 -19.53 -2.35 -9.61
CA MET A 67 -19.53 -2.81 -10.99
C MET A 67 -19.96 -4.27 -11.08
N ASN A 68 -20.40 -4.68 -12.27
CA ASN A 68 -20.52 -6.09 -12.64
C ASN A 68 -19.30 -6.56 -13.47
N TRP A 69 -19.20 -7.86 -13.71
CA TRP A 69 -18.11 -8.42 -14.49
C TRP A 69 -18.08 -8.00 -15.96
N ASP A 70 -19.22 -7.68 -16.58
CA ASP A 70 -19.24 -7.19 -17.97
C ASP A 70 -18.53 -5.85 -18.10
N GLN A 71 -18.76 -4.96 -17.13
CA GLN A 71 -18.09 -3.66 -17.03
C GLN A 71 -16.59 -3.82 -16.79
N ILE A 72 -16.20 -4.72 -15.86
CA ILE A 72 -14.78 -5.00 -15.60
C ILE A 72 -14.10 -5.59 -16.84
N ARG A 73 -14.75 -6.54 -17.53
CA ARG A 73 -14.24 -7.10 -18.80
C ARG A 73 -14.06 -6.03 -19.86
N GLU A 74 -14.98 -5.09 -19.98
CA GLU A 74 -14.87 -3.99 -20.93
C GLU A 74 -13.65 -3.10 -20.63
N MET A 75 -13.44 -2.76 -19.35
CA MET A 75 -12.27 -2.01 -18.91
C MET A 75 -10.96 -2.75 -19.22
N VAL A 76 -10.92 -4.06 -18.98
CA VAL A 76 -9.76 -4.91 -19.30
C VAL A 76 -9.48 -4.94 -20.79
N ARG A 77 -10.50 -5.12 -21.64
CA ARG A 77 -10.34 -5.06 -23.11
C ARG A 77 -9.80 -3.72 -23.59
N ALA A 78 -10.06 -2.65 -22.84
CA ALA A 78 -9.53 -1.32 -23.12
C ALA A 78 -8.17 -1.02 -22.46
N GLY A 79 -7.52 -2.02 -21.84
CA GLY A 79 -6.18 -1.92 -21.28
C GLY A 79 -6.09 -1.52 -19.82
N VAL A 80 -7.20 -1.54 -19.06
CA VAL A 80 -7.14 -1.33 -17.61
C VAL A 80 -6.53 -2.56 -16.93
N ALA A 81 -5.54 -2.34 -16.07
CA ALA A 81 -4.93 -3.41 -15.28
C ALA A 81 -5.79 -3.79 -14.08
N ILE A 82 -5.87 -5.08 -13.76
CA ILE A 82 -6.62 -5.60 -12.61
C ILE A 82 -5.66 -6.18 -11.57
N GLY A 83 -5.92 -5.87 -10.30
CA GLY A 83 -5.30 -6.44 -9.12
C GLY A 83 -6.32 -7.21 -8.26
N SER A 84 -5.86 -8.09 -7.39
CA SER A 84 -6.71 -8.81 -6.43
C SER A 84 -6.91 -8.00 -5.14
N GLN A 85 -8.10 -8.12 -4.53
CA GLN A 85 -8.40 -7.62 -3.19
C GLN A 85 -9.15 -8.67 -2.37
N THR A 86 -8.72 -9.93 -2.53
CA THR A 86 -9.35 -11.15 -1.99
C THR A 86 -10.75 -11.42 -2.53
N GLU A 87 -11.43 -12.45 -2.02
CA GLU A 87 -12.80 -12.76 -2.41
C GLU A 87 -13.78 -11.92 -1.58
N THR A 88 -13.71 -12.05 -0.25
CA THR A 88 -14.71 -11.48 0.67
C THR A 88 -14.29 -10.15 1.31
N HIS A 89 -13.13 -9.60 0.94
CA HIS A 89 -12.58 -8.38 1.55
C HIS A 89 -12.38 -8.52 3.09
N LEU A 90 -11.93 -9.70 3.53
CA LEU A 90 -11.71 -10.02 4.95
C LEU A 90 -10.52 -9.27 5.57
N HIS A 91 -10.55 -9.13 6.90
CA HIS A 91 -9.39 -8.75 7.70
C HIS A 91 -8.36 -9.89 7.72
N MET A 92 -7.47 -9.94 6.74
CA MET A 92 -6.54 -11.07 6.56
C MET A 92 -5.72 -11.42 7.82
N PRO A 93 -5.19 -10.45 8.60
CA PRO A 93 -4.44 -10.78 9.82
C PRO A 93 -5.30 -11.36 10.97
N ASP A 94 -6.62 -11.19 10.93
CA ASP A 94 -7.54 -11.80 11.90
C ASP A 94 -7.91 -13.25 11.52
N ALA A 95 -7.64 -13.65 10.27
CA ALA A 95 -7.91 -14.99 9.76
C ALA A 95 -6.67 -15.89 9.85
N ASP A 96 -6.90 -17.20 10.00
CA ASP A 96 -5.82 -18.18 9.91
C ASP A 96 -5.33 -18.40 8.46
N ASP A 97 -4.19 -19.06 8.32
CA ASP A 97 -3.56 -19.32 7.02
C ASP A 97 -4.47 -20.13 6.09
N THR A 98 -5.23 -21.09 6.63
CA THR A 98 -6.17 -21.92 5.85
C THR A 98 -7.26 -21.06 5.22
N ARG A 99 -7.87 -20.17 5.99
CA ARG A 99 -8.88 -19.24 5.50
C ARG A 99 -8.30 -18.27 4.49
N ASN A 100 -7.13 -17.69 4.77
CA ASN A 100 -6.46 -16.76 3.86
C ASN A 100 -6.11 -17.43 2.52
N ARG A 101 -5.62 -18.67 2.53
CA ARG A 101 -5.38 -19.44 1.29
C ARG A 101 -6.65 -19.65 0.49
N GLY A 102 -7.72 -20.10 1.14
CA GLY A 102 -9.00 -20.32 0.49
C GLY A 102 -9.57 -19.05 -0.16
N GLU A 103 -9.40 -17.88 0.47
CA GLU A 103 -9.79 -16.58 -0.11
C GLU A 103 -9.02 -16.24 -1.39
N LEU A 104 -7.70 -16.45 -1.37
CA LEU A 104 -6.85 -16.19 -2.54
C LEU A 104 -7.12 -17.20 -3.66
N GLU A 105 -7.33 -18.47 -3.34
CA GLU A 105 -7.66 -19.51 -4.31
C GLU A 105 -8.99 -19.24 -5.01
N ARG A 106 -10.04 -18.93 -4.25
CA ARG A 106 -11.37 -18.64 -4.81
C ARG A 106 -11.36 -17.37 -5.66
N SER A 107 -10.76 -16.29 -5.17
CA SER A 107 -10.64 -15.05 -5.96
C SER A 107 -9.80 -15.25 -7.22
N ASN A 108 -8.66 -15.94 -7.15
CA ASN A 108 -7.82 -16.24 -8.32
C ASN A 108 -8.56 -17.07 -9.36
N LYS A 109 -9.26 -18.13 -8.92
CA LYS A 109 -10.10 -18.94 -9.81
C LYS A 109 -11.16 -18.09 -10.51
N ARG A 110 -11.81 -17.19 -9.75
CA ARG A 110 -12.83 -16.31 -10.32
C ARG A 110 -12.26 -15.36 -11.38
N PHE A 111 -11.08 -14.79 -11.15
CA PHE A 111 -10.41 -13.97 -12.16
C PHE A 111 -10.06 -14.78 -13.43
N GLU A 112 -9.63 -16.03 -13.30
CA GLU A 112 -9.38 -16.89 -14.47
C GLU A 112 -10.65 -17.14 -15.29
N GLU A 113 -11.77 -17.41 -14.62
CA GLU A 113 -13.06 -17.63 -15.28
C GLU A 113 -13.54 -16.38 -16.03
N GLU A 114 -13.41 -15.20 -15.41
CA GLU A 114 -14.00 -13.96 -15.95
C GLU A 114 -13.09 -13.22 -16.93
N LEU A 115 -11.77 -13.30 -16.73
CA LEU A 115 -10.76 -12.52 -17.44
C LEU A 115 -9.73 -13.39 -18.18
N GLY A 116 -9.74 -14.71 -18.00
CA GLY A 116 -8.77 -15.62 -18.61
C GLY A 116 -7.37 -15.57 -17.99
N GLN A 117 -7.15 -14.79 -16.92
CA GLN A 117 -5.86 -14.61 -16.28
C GLN A 117 -5.99 -14.26 -14.80
N ARG A 118 -4.97 -14.60 -14.01
CA ARG A 118 -4.84 -14.19 -12.60
C ARG A 118 -4.13 -12.83 -12.50
N PRO A 119 -4.59 -11.92 -11.63
CA PRO A 119 -3.82 -10.74 -11.28
C PRO A 119 -2.47 -11.10 -10.64
N SER A 120 -1.41 -10.35 -10.97
CA SER A 120 -0.08 -10.51 -10.36
C SER A 120 0.13 -9.61 -9.13
N LEU A 121 -0.75 -8.64 -8.90
CA LEU A 121 -0.69 -7.68 -7.81
C LEU A 121 -1.89 -7.86 -6.87
N ILE A 122 -1.67 -7.63 -5.56
CA ILE A 122 -2.74 -7.65 -4.56
C ILE A 122 -2.70 -6.41 -3.66
N ALA A 123 -3.85 -5.84 -3.33
CA ALA A 123 -3.98 -4.86 -2.28
C ALA A 123 -4.62 -5.53 -1.06
N TYR A 124 -4.02 -5.34 0.12
CA TYR A 124 -4.59 -5.89 1.34
C TYR A 124 -5.88 -5.14 1.69
N PRO A 125 -7.01 -5.85 1.95
CA PRO A 125 -8.20 -5.23 2.51
C PRO A 125 -7.84 -4.37 3.74
N TYR A 126 -8.35 -3.14 3.76
CA TYR A 126 -8.06 -2.14 4.81
C TYR A 126 -6.56 -1.76 4.96
N GLY A 127 -5.70 -2.24 4.07
CA GLY A 127 -4.24 -2.11 4.12
C GLY A 127 -3.58 -2.91 5.24
N GLU A 128 -4.27 -3.89 5.81
CA GLU A 128 -3.84 -4.65 7.00
C GLU A 128 -3.05 -5.90 6.59
N SER A 129 -1.88 -6.11 7.19
CA SER A 129 -1.03 -7.25 6.88
C SER A 129 -0.30 -7.76 8.13
N SER A 130 0.35 -8.91 8.00
CA SER A 130 1.26 -9.54 8.97
C SER A 130 2.29 -10.36 8.19
N LEU A 131 3.38 -10.82 8.84
CA LEU A 131 4.35 -11.70 8.15
C LEU A 131 3.73 -13.03 7.72
N ALA A 132 2.75 -13.55 8.47
CA ALA A 132 2.00 -14.75 8.08
C ALA A 132 1.22 -14.48 6.78
N VAL A 133 0.51 -13.34 6.71
CA VAL A 133 -0.22 -12.93 5.49
C VAL A 133 0.74 -12.71 4.31
N HIS A 134 1.92 -12.14 4.53
CA HIS A 134 2.93 -11.98 3.47
C HIS A 134 3.36 -13.34 2.90
N THR A 135 3.55 -14.34 3.76
CA THR A 135 3.89 -15.72 3.37
C THR A 135 2.80 -16.33 2.50
N VAL A 136 1.53 -16.26 2.94
CA VAL A 136 0.39 -16.80 2.19
C VAL A 136 0.24 -16.11 0.82
N VAL A 137 0.40 -14.78 0.74
CA VAL A 137 0.35 -14.04 -0.51
C VAL A 137 1.48 -14.41 -1.47
N LYS A 138 2.70 -14.59 -0.95
CA LYS A 138 3.85 -15.02 -1.76
C LYS A 138 3.63 -16.42 -2.34
N GLU A 139 3.10 -17.35 -1.54
CA GLU A 139 2.81 -18.71 -1.98
C GLU A 139 1.66 -18.78 -3.00
N ALA A 140 0.71 -17.85 -2.93
CA ALA A 140 -0.31 -17.63 -3.95
C ALA A 140 0.22 -17.00 -5.26
N ARG A 141 1.55 -16.79 -5.36
CA ARG A 141 2.28 -16.30 -6.54
C ARG A 141 1.98 -14.86 -6.95
N PHE A 142 1.56 -14.01 -6.02
CA PHE A 142 1.57 -12.57 -6.26
C PHE A 142 3.01 -12.05 -6.34
N ALA A 143 3.27 -11.10 -7.23
CA ALA A 143 4.58 -10.48 -7.43
C ALA A 143 4.86 -9.37 -6.40
N ALA A 144 3.82 -8.65 -5.98
CA ALA A 144 3.88 -7.59 -4.98
C ALA A 144 2.54 -7.40 -4.28
N ALA A 145 2.58 -6.81 -3.08
CA ALA A 145 1.39 -6.50 -2.31
C ALA A 145 1.43 -5.08 -1.73
N PHE A 146 0.25 -4.46 -1.61
CA PHE A 146 0.11 -3.07 -1.22
C PHE A 146 -0.69 -2.91 0.07
N GLY A 147 -0.10 -2.20 1.03
CA GLY A 147 -0.80 -1.68 2.20
C GLY A 147 -1.50 -0.35 1.91
N GLN A 148 -1.95 0.31 2.97
CA GLN A 148 -2.58 1.65 2.90
C GLN A 148 -1.84 2.69 3.79
N HIS A 149 -0.61 2.36 4.19
CA HIS A 149 0.22 3.25 4.99
C HIS A 149 0.90 4.31 4.11
N SER A 150 0.89 5.56 4.56
CA SER A 150 1.36 6.70 3.77
C SER A 150 2.86 6.67 3.58
N GLY A 151 3.34 6.51 2.36
CA GLY A 151 4.76 6.53 2.05
C GLY A 151 5.00 6.54 0.55
N ALA A 152 6.18 7.01 0.15
CA ALA A 152 6.64 6.86 -1.21
C ALA A 152 7.36 5.51 -1.33
N ILE A 153 7.09 4.80 -2.43
CA ILE A 153 7.74 3.52 -2.71
C ILE A 153 9.18 3.77 -3.18
N GLY A 154 10.12 2.95 -2.71
CA GLY A 154 11.52 2.98 -3.14
C GLY A 154 12.22 1.64 -2.92
N SER A 155 13.46 1.55 -3.41
CA SER A 155 14.30 0.36 -3.24
C SER A 155 14.64 0.13 -1.77
N GLY A 156 14.47 -1.11 -1.28
CA GLY A 156 14.81 -1.54 0.08
C GLY A 156 13.61 -1.82 1.01
N GLY A 157 12.39 -1.52 0.57
CA GLY A 157 11.15 -1.93 1.26
C GLY A 157 10.79 -3.40 1.00
N ASN A 158 9.86 -3.94 1.80
CA ASN A 158 9.28 -5.25 1.55
C ASN A 158 8.30 -5.16 0.35
N ILE A 159 8.56 -5.94 -0.72
CA ILE A 159 7.69 -5.96 -1.91
C ILE A 159 6.27 -6.45 -1.62
N PHE A 160 6.08 -7.16 -0.50
CA PHE A 160 4.79 -7.60 0.01
C PHE A 160 4.20 -6.65 1.06
N ASP A 161 4.71 -5.43 1.21
CA ASP A 161 4.12 -4.40 2.08
C ASP A 161 4.38 -2.99 1.51
N LEU A 162 4.04 -2.77 0.24
CA LEU A 162 4.31 -1.50 -0.42
C LEU A 162 3.37 -0.39 0.08
N PRO A 163 3.90 0.80 0.43
CA PRO A 163 3.09 1.93 0.89
C PRO A 163 2.25 2.54 -0.22
N ARG A 164 1.13 3.16 0.17
CA ARG A 164 0.28 3.98 -0.71
C ARG A 164 -0.25 5.20 0.03
N PHE A 165 -0.45 6.29 -0.71
CA PHE A 165 -1.17 7.45 -0.19
C PHE A 165 -2.66 7.30 -0.50
N ALA A 166 -3.48 7.16 0.54
CA ALA A 166 -4.93 7.14 0.38
C ALA A 166 -5.43 8.52 -0.12
N MET A 167 -6.24 8.49 -1.18
CA MET A 167 -6.90 9.64 -1.79
C MET A 167 -8.41 9.40 -1.77
N ASN A 168 -9.06 9.71 -0.65
CA ASN A 168 -10.52 9.64 -0.49
C ASN A 168 -11.08 11.02 -0.18
N GLU A 169 -12.38 11.14 0.12
CA GLU A 169 -13.06 12.42 0.37
C GLU A 169 -12.30 13.36 1.31
N SER A 170 -11.80 12.86 2.44
CA SER A 170 -11.06 13.66 3.43
C SER A 170 -9.61 13.97 3.03
N TYR A 171 -9.05 13.25 2.05
CA TYR A 171 -7.64 13.31 1.68
C TYR A 171 -7.38 13.57 0.18
N GLY A 172 -8.42 13.81 -0.62
CA GLY A 172 -8.36 13.89 -2.09
C GLY A 172 -8.13 15.29 -2.65
N GLY A 173 -7.96 16.29 -1.79
CA GLY A 173 -7.73 17.67 -2.23
C GLY A 173 -6.42 17.86 -3.01
N LEU A 174 -6.42 18.74 -4.01
CA LEU A 174 -5.26 19.02 -4.85
C LEU A 174 -3.98 19.40 -4.07
N PRO A 175 -4.02 20.18 -2.97
CA PRO A 175 -2.83 20.44 -2.16
C PRO A 175 -2.22 19.15 -1.58
N ARG A 176 -3.06 18.24 -1.10
CA ARG A 176 -2.62 16.95 -0.56
C ARG A 176 -2.03 16.07 -1.67
N PHE A 177 -2.69 16.01 -2.83
CA PHE A 177 -2.14 15.30 -3.99
C PHE A 177 -0.76 15.82 -4.38
N LYS A 178 -0.58 17.14 -4.50
CA LYS A 178 0.73 17.74 -4.83
C LYS A 178 1.77 17.39 -3.77
N LEU A 179 1.41 17.40 -2.48
CA LEU A 179 2.33 17.02 -1.41
C LEU A 179 2.78 15.56 -1.54
N THR A 180 1.86 14.62 -1.73
CA THR A 180 2.18 13.18 -1.77
C THR A 180 2.84 12.76 -3.08
N ALA A 181 2.42 13.31 -4.22
CA ALA A 181 2.99 13.00 -5.54
C ALA A 181 4.44 13.52 -5.69
N ASN A 182 4.89 14.39 -4.80
CA ASN A 182 6.26 14.89 -4.73
C ASN A 182 7.08 14.29 -3.57
N ALA A 183 6.49 13.37 -2.81
CA ALA A 183 7.20 12.65 -1.75
C ALA A 183 8.32 11.78 -2.35
N LEU A 184 9.39 11.63 -1.58
CA LEU A 184 10.55 10.80 -1.89
C LEU A 184 10.58 9.61 -0.93
N PRO A 185 10.96 8.40 -1.38
CA PRO A 185 11.13 7.28 -0.46
C PRO A 185 12.31 7.58 0.47
N LEU A 186 12.10 7.50 1.79
CA LEU A 186 13.21 7.53 2.73
C LEU A 186 13.98 6.19 2.59
N PRO A 187 15.29 6.22 2.32
CA PRO A 187 16.06 4.99 2.12
C PRO A 187 16.28 4.31 3.48
N VAL A 188 15.51 3.26 3.76
CA VAL A 188 15.52 2.55 5.06
C VAL A 188 15.72 1.06 4.88
N ILE A 189 16.37 0.43 5.86
CA ILE A 189 16.50 -1.02 6.04
C ILE A 189 16.30 -1.37 7.53
N ASP A 190 16.35 -2.66 7.87
CA ASP A 190 16.37 -3.13 9.26
C ASP A 190 15.17 -2.57 10.06
N ILE A 191 13.98 -2.68 9.47
CA ILE A 191 12.76 -2.13 10.06
C ILE A 191 12.33 -3.01 11.25
N THR A 192 12.08 -2.39 12.40
CA THR A 192 11.66 -3.06 13.65
C THR A 192 10.30 -2.54 14.11
N PRO A 193 9.39 -3.42 14.59
CA PRO A 193 9.44 -4.88 14.46
C PRO A 193 9.47 -5.31 12.98
N ALA A 194 9.77 -6.55 12.60
CA ALA A 194 9.59 -6.94 11.19
C ALA A 194 8.09 -7.09 10.85
N ASP A 195 7.34 -7.68 11.77
CA ASP A 195 5.90 -7.89 11.62
C ASP A 195 5.10 -6.62 11.91
N PRO A 196 4.23 -6.16 10.98
CA PRO A 196 3.28 -5.08 11.27
C PRO A 196 2.20 -5.48 12.29
N MET A 197 1.97 -6.77 12.53
CA MET A 197 1.02 -7.23 13.54
C MET A 197 1.56 -7.05 14.96
N ILE A 198 0.77 -6.44 15.83
CA ILE A 198 1.13 -6.18 17.23
C ILE A 198 0.82 -7.41 18.08
N GLY A 199 1.88 -8.04 18.59
CA GLY A 199 1.79 -9.12 19.57
C GLY A 199 1.67 -8.62 21.02
N ALA A 200 2.29 -9.35 21.96
CA ALA A 200 2.20 -9.07 23.39
C ALA A 200 2.86 -7.73 23.80
N ASN A 201 3.91 -7.30 23.11
CA ASN A 201 4.62 -6.06 23.41
C ASN A 201 3.92 -4.85 22.76
N ASN A 202 3.27 -4.01 23.58
CA ASN A 202 2.51 -2.86 23.13
C ASN A 202 2.70 -1.62 24.05
N PRO A 203 3.24 -0.49 23.56
CA PRO A 203 3.69 -0.26 22.20
C PRO A 203 4.92 -1.11 21.83
N PRO A 204 5.05 -1.55 20.57
CA PRO A 204 6.22 -2.30 20.14
C PRO A 204 7.47 -1.42 20.16
N ALA A 205 8.65 -2.05 20.30
CA ALA A 205 9.91 -1.40 19.97
C ALA A 205 9.93 -1.13 18.45
N MET A 206 10.09 0.12 18.06
CA MET A 206 10.04 0.53 16.65
C MET A 206 11.29 1.26 16.25
N GLY A 207 11.76 0.97 15.04
CA GLY A 207 12.91 1.67 14.47
C GLY A 207 13.21 1.26 13.05
N PHE A 208 14.18 1.92 12.46
CA PHE A 208 14.74 1.60 11.16
C PHE A 208 16.15 2.18 11.04
N THR A 209 16.92 1.65 10.10
CA THR A 209 18.27 2.12 9.78
C THR A 209 18.26 2.84 8.43
N ILE A 210 18.80 4.06 8.38
CA ILE A 210 18.94 4.81 7.14
C ILE A 210 20.04 4.19 6.26
N THR A 211 19.74 3.96 4.97
CA THR A 211 20.75 3.57 3.99
C THR A 211 21.30 4.77 3.23
N GLY A 212 22.62 4.81 3.09
CA GLY A 212 23.33 5.88 2.39
C GLY A 212 23.33 7.23 3.13
N PRO A 213 23.93 8.26 2.52
CA PRO A 213 23.99 9.61 3.08
C PRO A 213 22.65 10.34 2.86
N VAL A 214 21.90 10.60 3.93
CA VAL A 214 20.70 11.44 3.91
C VAL A 214 20.99 12.79 4.56
N LYS A 215 21.00 13.86 3.77
CA LYS A 215 21.26 15.23 4.25
C LYS A 215 20.14 15.71 5.18
N GLY A 216 20.51 16.41 6.24
CA GLY A 216 19.57 17.04 7.16
C GLY A 216 18.79 16.06 8.02
N LEU A 217 19.27 14.82 8.20
CA LEU A 217 18.59 13.77 8.97
C LEU A 217 18.17 14.25 10.36
N ASN A 218 18.91 15.16 10.99
CA ASN A 218 18.56 15.80 12.28
C ASN A 218 17.17 16.47 12.32
N ARG A 219 16.58 16.80 11.16
CA ARG A 219 15.22 17.38 11.04
C ARG A 219 14.11 16.32 10.88
N LEU A 220 14.47 15.04 10.81
CA LEU A 220 13.50 13.95 10.73
C LEU A 220 12.52 14.03 11.90
N SER A 221 11.23 13.94 11.61
CA SER A 221 10.17 13.91 12.62
C SER A 221 9.22 12.76 12.33
N CYS A 222 8.85 12.02 13.37
CA CYS A 222 7.88 10.93 13.27
C CYS A 222 6.62 11.22 14.08
N PHE A 223 5.49 10.72 13.60
CA PHE A 223 4.17 10.94 14.17
C PHE A 223 3.39 9.62 14.21
N SER A 224 2.78 9.32 15.35
CA SER A 224 1.83 8.22 15.52
C SER A 224 0.39 8.75 15.47
N SER A 225 -0.51 8.06 14.78
CA SER A 225 -1.92 8.49 14.63
C SER A 225 -2.64 8.74 15.95
N HIS A 226 -2.27 8.06 17.04
CA HIS A 226 -2.98 8.12 18.33
C HIS A 226 -2.19 8.83 19.44
N ASP A 227 -0.96 9.24 19.16
CA ASP A 227 -0.04 9.81 20.15
C ASP A 227 0.66 11.10 19.66
N GLY A 228 0.38 11.55 18.44
CA GLY A 228 0.98 12.74 17.87
C GLY A 228 2.47 12.56 17.59
N ARG A 229 3.29 13.57 17.91
CA ARG A 229 4.72 13.56 17.62
C ARG A 229 5.44 12.54 18.52
N ALA A 230 6.11 11.58 17.90
CA ALA A 230 6.93 10.58 18.60
C ALA A 230 8.30 11.16 18.99
N ARG A 231 8.86 10.64 20.09
CA ARG A 231 10.25 10.92 20.48
C ARG A 231 11.19 10.03 19.67
N LEU A 232 12.25 10.62 19.11
CA LEU A 232 13.26 9.88 18.36
C LEU A 232 14.52 9.71 19.20
N GLU A 233 15.02 8.50 19.25
CA GLU A 233 16.35 8.17 19.78
C GLU A 233 17.25 7.77 18.61
N ARG A 234 18.53 8.13 18.67
CA ARG A 234 19.51 7.75 17.66
C ARG A 234 20.53 6.83 18.28
N LEU A 235 20.75 5.68 17.65
CA LEU A 235 21.81 4.76 18.03
C LEU A 235 22.90 4.83 16.96
N GLY A 236 24.04 5.42 17.30
CA GLY A 236 25.07 5.76 16.33
C GLY A 236 24.58 6.76 15.26
N GLN A 237 25.08 6.62 14.02
CA GLN A 237 24.86 7.62 12.98
C GLN A 237 23.56 7.42 12.18
N ARG A 238 23.03 6.20 12.10
CA ARG A 238 22.02 5.83 11.09
C ARG A 238 20.78 5.13 11.64
N ARG A 239 20.83 4.54 12.83
CA ARG A 239 19.69 3.86 13.45
C ARG A 239 18.79 4.88 14.13
N ILE A 240 17.52 4.89 13.73
CA ILE A 240 16.46 5.72 14.30
C ILE A 240 15.52 4.81 15.07
N GLU A 241 15.37 5.10 16.35
CA GLU A 241 14.44 4.45 17.26
C GLU A 241 13.26 5.37 17.53
N ILE A 242 12.04 4.86 17.39
CA ILE A 242 10.81 5.62 17.56
C ILE A 242 10.19 5.22 18.89
N ARG A 243 9.93 6.22 19.74
CA ARG A 243 9.32 6.04 21.06
C ARG A 243 7.98 6.77 21.10
N VAL A 244 6.93 5.99 21.33
CA VAL A 244 5.56 6.45 21.57
C VAL A 244 5.21 6.16 23.03
N LYS A 245 4.31 6.96 23.60
CA LYS A 245 3.89 6.88 25.00
C LYS A 245 2.70 5.94 25.18
N LYS A 246 1.78 5.95 24.22
CA LYS A 246 0.53 5.19 24.32
C LYS A 246 0.65 3.84 23.64
N ALA A 247 0.06 2.84 24.28
CA ALA A 247 -0.22 1.55 23.65
C ALA A 247 -1.11 1.75 22.41
N PHE A 248 -0.89 0.94 21.38
CA PHE A 248 -1.70 0.94 20.17
C PHE A 248 -3.07 0.32 20.46
N PRO A 249 -4.17 1.02 20.13
CA PRO A 249 -5.51 0.47 20.29
C PRO A 249 -5.74 -0.71 19.33
N LYS A 250 -6.84 -1.44 19.51
CA LYS A 250 -7.29 -2.43 18.52
C LYS A 250 -7.50 -1.74 17.16
N GLY A 251 -7.21 -2.46 16.09
CA GLY A 251 -7.23 -1.97 14.71
C GLY A 251 -5.91 -1.33 14.29
N ARG A 252 -6.01 -0.35 13.38
CA ARG A 252 -4.86 0.25 12.69
C ARG A 252 -4.22 1.38 13.48
N THR A 253 -2.89 1.37 13.54
CA THR A 253 -2.07 2.51 14.00
C THR A 253 -1.01 2.81 12.97
N ARG A 254 -0.94 4.06 12.50
CA ARG A 254 0.10 4.48 11.54
C ARG A 254 1.19 5.27 12.24
N VAL A 255 2.43 4.99 11.87
CA VAL A 255 3.61 5.78 12.23
C VAL A 255 4.22 6.32 10.94
N ASN A 256 4.30 7.63 10.82
CA ASN A 256 4.87 8.31 9.64
C ASN A 256 6.07 9.14 10.05
N CYS A 257 7.18 8.96 9.35
CA CYS A 257 8.42 9.71 9.50
C CYS A 257 8.66 10.54 8.24
N THR A 258 8.84 11.85 8.42
CA THR A 258 9.03 12.78 7.32
C THR A 258 10.26 13.66 7.55
N LEU A 259 10.96 13.97 6.46
CA LEU A 259 12.16 14.79 6.47
C LEU A 259 12.12 15.78 5.29
N PRO A 260 12.14 17.10 5.53
CA PRO A 260 12.12 18.08 4.45
C PRO A 260 13.45 18.05 3.68
N VAL A 261 13.35 18.08 2.35
CA VAL A 261 14.51 18.10 1.45
C VAL A 261 14.77 19.51 0.90
N GLY A 262 13.71 20.25 0.60
CA GLY A 262 13.73 21.52 -0.15
C GLY A 262 12.64 21.51 -1.22
N ASP A 263 12.30 22.67 -1.78
CA ASP A 263 11.37 22.81 -2.92
C ASP A 263 10.00 22.13 -2.73
N GLY A 264 9.51 22.10 -1.49
CA GLY A 264 8.25 21.45 -1.13
C GLY A 264 8.25 19.92 -1.13
N ARG A 265 9.42 19.27 -1.30
CA ARG A 265 9.57 17.80 -1.25
C ARG A 265 9.97 17.30 0.13
N TRP A 266 9.51 16.09 0.42
CA TRP A 266 9.72 15.41 1.70
C TRP A 266 10.14 13.97 1.45
N TYR A 267 11.19 13.51 2.12
CA TYR A 267 11.35 12.09 2.34
C TYR A 267 10.22 11.61 3.24
N TRP A 268 9.60 10.48 2.89
CA TRP A 268 8.44 9.94 3.59
C TRP A 268 8.59 8.43 3.78
N PHE A 269 8.65 8.01 5.04
CA PHE A 269 8.53 6.63 5.44
C PHE A 269 7.26 6.47 6.27
N GLY A 270 6.37 5.59 5.85
CA GLY A 270 5.19 5.24 6.63
C GLY A 270 5.24 3.78 7.01
N ARG A 271 4.59 3.49 8.12
CA ARG A 271 4.31 2.12 8.52
C ARG A 271 2.95 2.03 9.17
N GLN A 272 2.22 0.98 8.85
CA GLN A 272 0.97 0.66 9.54
C GLN A 272 1.17 -0.59 10.37
N PHE A 273 0.79 -0.46 11.63
CA PHE A 273 0.67 -1.55 12.57
C PHE A 273 -0.78 -1.95 12.69
N TYR A 274 -1.02 -3.23 12.92
CA TYR A 274 -2.35 -3.77 13.12
C TYR A 274 -2.41 -4.55 14.43
N ARG A 275 -3.37 -4.23 15.28
CA ARG A 275 -3.69 -5.02 16.47
C ARG A 275 -5.04 -5.71 16.24
N PRO A 276 -5.11 -7.04 16.27
CA PRO A 276 -6.36 -7.78 16.06
C PRO A 276 -7.53 -7.26 16.90
N LYS A 277 -8.73 -7.37 16.34
CA LYS A 277 -9.98 -6.85 16.93
C LYS A 277 -10.49 -7.66 18.11
#